data_AF-A0A1B0CX84-F1
#
_entry.id   AF-A0A1B0CX84-F1
#
_cell.length_a   1.000
_cell.length_b   1.000
_cell.length_c   1.000
_cell.angle_alpha   90.00
_cell.angle_beta   90.00
_cell.angle_gamma   90.00
#
_symmetry.space_group_name_H-M   'P 1'
#
loop_
_entity.id
_entity.type
_entity.pdbx_description
1 polymer ?
#
loop_
_entity_poly.entity_id
_entity_poly.type
_entity_poly.pdbx_seq_one_letter_code
_entity_poly.pdbx_strand_id
1 'polypeptide(L)'
;MPPIRDKITSEELTKIGDVRVLVAQLYEALHVGEHQIKKERELHEKLEELNSKISPLEKKKSELEMKAVRRTNILTWVGLGFMSVQFGIIARLTWWEYSWDIMEPVTYFVTYGTAMAAYAYYCITKQEYVLEDVRDRQYLISMHKRAKKQGLDLMTYNQLRREIADVEQDLRRLRDPLHLHVPAVPKKYYDEFDSDGKEITLSASKKIRNILNAATKRLKK
;
A
#
# COMPACT_ATOMS: atom_id res chain seq x y z
N MET A 1 2.66 -43.56 41.57
CA MET A 1 4.02 -43.79 41.03
C MET A 1 4.20 -42.89 39.82
N PRO A 2 5.24 -42.04 39.75
CA PRO A 2 5.53 -41.29 38.53
C PRO A 2 6.02 -42.25 37.42
N PRO A 3 5.77 -41.93 36.13
CA PRO A 3 6.02 -42.84 35.01
C PRO A 3 7.52 -43.08 34.78
N ILE A 4 7.85 -44.31 34.36
CA ILE A 4 9.22 -44.76 34.06
C ILE A 4 9.72 -44.01 32.83
N ARG A 5 10.73 -43.14 33.01
CA ARG A 5 11.48 -42.54 31.91
C ARG A 5 12.54 -43.54 31.45
N ASP A 6 12.54 -43.86 30.16
CA ASP A 6 13.62 -44.60 29.52
C ASP A 6 14.95 -43.91 29.82
N LYS A 7 15.85 -44.64 30.49
CA LYS A 7 17.13 -44.10 30.93
C LYS A 7 18.06 -44.05 29.73
N ILE A 8 18.28 -42.85 29.20
CA ILE A 8 19.37 -42.57 28.25
C ILE A 8 20.65 -43.21 28.79
N THR A 9 21.28 -44.05 27.98
CA THR A 9 22.45 -44.86 28.38
C THR A 9 23.63 -43.93 28.68
N SER A 10 24.41 -44.20 29.72
CA SER A 10 25.53 -43.32 30.13
C SER A 10 26.57 -43.09 29.02
N GLU A 11 26.72 -44.06 28.12
CA GLU A 11 27.57 -43.97 26.92
C GLU A 11 27.01 -43.02 25.85
N GLU A 12 25.68 -42.96 25.68
CA GLU A 12 25.05 -42.00 24.77
C GLU A 12 25.17 -40.58 25.34
N LEU A 13 25.08 -40.44 26.67
CA LEU A 13 25.26 -39.16 27.34
C LEU A 13 26.69 -38.62 27.16
N THR A 14 27.70 -39.50 27.18
CA THR A 14 29.10 -39.11 26.93
C THR A 14 29.34 -38.73 25.48
N LYS A 15 28.82 -39.51 24.52
CA LYS A 15 28.90 -39.16 23.08
C LYS A 15 28.23 -37.83 22.76
N ILE A 16 27.09 -37.53 23.38
CA ILE A 16 26.40 -36.24 23.23
C ILE A 16 27.25 -35.10 23.82
N GLY A 17 27.94 -35.36 24.94
CA GLY A 17 28.90 -34.42 25.53
C GLY A 17 30.03 -34.06 24.57
N ASP A 18 30.66 -35.06 23.95
CA ASP A 18 31.76 -34.86 23.01
C ASP A 18 31.32 -34.09 21.77
N VAL A 19 30.13 -34.39 21.23
CA VAL A 19 29.55 -33.64 20.10
C VAL A 19 29.31 -32.18 20.49
N ARG A 20 28.84 -31.89 21.71
CA ARG A 20 28.65 -30.51 22.18
C ARG A 20 29.97 -29.75 22.28
N VAL A 21 31.03 -30.40 22.75
CA VAL A 21 32.36 -29.80 22.83
C VAL A 21 32.91 -29.51 21.43
N LEU A 22 32.77 -30.44 20.48
CA LEU A 22 33.19 -30.22 19.09
C LEU A 22 32.42 -29.06 18.44
N VAL A 23 31.10 -29.00 18.66
CA VAL A 23 30.25 -27.91 18.17
C VAL A 23 30.65 -26.58 18.80
N ALA A 24 30.96 -26.54 20.10
CA ALA A 24 31.42 -25.33 20.78
C ALA A 24 32.78 -24.85 20.26
N GLN A 25 33.74 -25.76 20.07
CA GLN A 25 35.04 -25.45 19.47
C GLN A 25 34.89 -24.95 18.03
N LEU A 26 33.99 -25.54 17.26
CA LEU A 26 33.68 -25.06 15.92
C LEU A 26 33.01 -23.68 15.98
N TYR A 27 32.10 -23.44 16.92
CA TYR A 27 31.41 -22.15 17.11
C TYR A 27 32.38 -21.01 17.44
N GLU A 28 33.38 -21.33 18.27
CA GLU A 28 34.47 -20.43 18.64
C GLU A 28 35.42 -20.20 17.46
N ALA A 29 35.84 -21.27 16.76
CA ALA A 29 36.69 -21.19 15.57
C ALA A 29 36.02 -20.41 14.43
N LEU A 30 34.69 -20.53 14.27
CA LEU A 30 33.90 -19.86 13.23
C LEU A 30 33.52 -18.41 13.60
N HIS A 31 33.89 -17.90 14.79
CA HIS A 31 33.53 -16.56 15.29
C HIS A 31 32.07 -16.18 15.01
N VAL A 32 31.13 -17.08 15.33
CA VAL A 32 29.72 -16.90 14.96
C VAL A 32 29.16 -15.58 15.51
N GLY A 33 29.59 -15.15 16.70
CA GLY A 33 29.21 -13.85 17.26
C GLY A 33 29.63 -12.66 16.40
N GLU A 34 30.88 -12.62 15.92
CA GLU A 34 31.33 -11.54 15.01
C GLU A 34 30.62 -11.60 13.66
N HIS A 35 30.36 -12.80 13.15
CA HIS A 35 29.60 -12.97 11.91
C HIS A 35 28.16 -12.45 12.03
N GLN A 36 27.50 -12.68 13.17
CA GLN A 36 26.15 -12.17 13.44
C GLN A 36 26.14 -10.64 13.51
N ILE A 37 27.08 -10.03 14.25
CA ILE A 37 27.20 -8.56 14.35
C ILE A 37 27.46 -7.94 12.97
N LYS A 38 28.34 -8.55 12.18
CA LYS A 38 28.64 -8.08 10.83
C LYS A 38 27.43 -8.17 9.91
N LYS A 39 26.66 -9.27 10.00
CA LYS A 39 25.45 -9.49 9.21
C LYS A 39 24.33 -8.54 9.60
N GLU A 40 24.12 -8.30 10.89
CA GLU A 40 23.17 -7.31 11.41
C GLU A 40 23.52 -5.90 10.89
N ARG A 41 24.81 -5.54 10.92
CA ARG A 41 25.30 -4.27 10.38
C ARG A 41 25.04 -4.13 8.87
N GLU A 42 25.33 -5.16 8.08
CA GLU A 42 25.02 -5.18 6.64
C GLU A 42 23.52 -5.07 6.35
N LEU A 43 22.66 -5.69 7.18
CA LEU A 43 21.21 -5.57 7.05
C LEU A 43 20.72 -4.16 7.39
N HIS A 44 21.24 -3.55 8.44
CA HIS A 44 20.94 -2.16 8.80
C HIS A 44 21.36 -1.18 7.70
N GLU A 45 22.55 -1.37 7.13
CA GLU A 45 23.05 -0.52 6.04
C GLU A 45 22.18 -0.63 4.78
N LYS A 46 21.76 -1.85 4.41
CA LYS A 46 20.80 -2.07 3.33
C LYS A 46 19.45 -1.42 3.60
N LEU A 47 18.95 -1.50 4.83
CA LEU A 47 17.68 -0.91 5.24
C LEU A 47 17.72 0.62 5.16
N GLU A 48 18.83 1.23 5.56
CA GLU A 48 19.06 2.67 5.44
C GLU A 48 19.11 3.11 3.97
N GLU A 49 19.83 2.37 3.11
CA GLU A 49 19.88 2.63 1.67
C GLU A 49 18.48 2.54 1.03
N LEU A 50 17.72 1.49 1.35
CA LEU A 50 16.35 1.29 0.85
C LEU A 50 15.40 2.41 1.33
N ASN A 51 15.48 2.80 2.60
CA ASN A 51 14.69 3.91 3.15
C ASN A 51 15.06 5.26 2.50
N SER A 52 16.33 5.49 2.18
CA SER A 52 16.75 6.71 1.47
C SER A 52 16.09 6.82 0.09
N LYS A 53 15.95 5.69 -0.62
CA LYS A 53 15.33 5.62 -1.94
C LYS A 53 13.81 5.74 -1.88
N ILE A 54 13.18 5.29 -0.79
CA ILE A 54 11.72 5.35 -0.63
C ILE A 54 11.22 6.71 -0.15
N SER A 55 12.00 7.42 0.66
CA SER A 55 11.67 8.75 1.19
C SER A 55 11.21 9.78 0.14
N PRO A 56 11.88 9.97 -1.02
CA PRO A 56 11.41 10.92 -2.03
C PRO A 56 10.08 10.52 -2.68
N LEU A 57 9.78 9.22 -2.75
CA LEU A 57 8.53 8.69 -3.31
C LEU A 57 7.38 8.93 -2.32
N GLU A 58 7.62 8.75 -1.02
CA GLU A 58 6.66 9.05 0.04
C GLU A 58 6.39 10.55 0.18
N LYS A 59 7.42 11.39 0.08
CA LYS A 59 7.24 12.86 0.07
C LYS A 59 6.33 13.32 -1.08
N LYS A 60 6.52 12.77 -2.28
CA LYS A 60 5.64 13.07 -3.41
C LYS A 60 4.20 12.60 -3.15
N LYS A 61 4.01 11.44 -2.53
CA LYS A 61 2.67 10.94 -2.15
C LYS A 61 2.00 11.88 -1.13
N SER A 62 2.72 12.26 -0.07
CA SER A 62 2.17 13.14 0.97
C SER A 62 1.85 14.54 0.45
N GLU A 63 2.65 15.08 -0.48
CA GLU A 63 2.34 16.33 -1.17
C GLU A 63 1.04 16.25 -1.97
N LEU A 64 0.77 15.12 -2.62
CA LEU A 64 -0.47 14.89 -3.36
C LEU A 64 -1.67 14.80 -2.41
N GLU A 65 -1.52 14.09 -1.29
CA GLU A 65 -2.56 13.99 -0.26
C GLU A 65 -2.86 15.36 0.37
N MET A 66 -1.84 16.16 0.71
CA MET A 66 -2.03 17.52 1.19
C MET A 66 -2.75 18.42 0.17
N LYS A 67 -2.41 18.30 -1.12
CA LYS A 67 -3.09 19.04 -2.19
C LYS A 67 -4.56 18.63 -2.32
N ALA A 68 -4.89 17.35 -2.13
CA ALA A 68 -6.27 16.87 -2.13
C ALA A 68 -7.05 17.42 -0.92
N VAL A 69 -6.49 17.34 0.29
CA VAL A 69 -7.11 17.86 1.52
C VAL A 69 -7.38 19.37 1.41
N ARG A 70 -6.42 20.15 0.90
CA ARG A 70 -6.61 21.59 0.70
C ARG A 70 -7.77 21.91 -0.26
N ARG A 71 -7.91 21.15 -1.35
CA ARG A 71 -9.01 21.33 -2.30
C ARG A 71 -10.36 21.05 -1.65
N THR A 72 -10.45 19.98 -0.86
CA THR A 72 -11.68 19.67 -0.10
C THR A 72 -12.02 20.80 0.86
N ASN A 73 -11.05 21.29 1.64
CA ASN A 73 -11.30 22.39 2.59
C ASN A 73 -11.73 23.67 1.89
N ILE A 74 -11.02 24.10 0.84
CA ILE A 74 -11.39 25.31 0.07
C ILE A 74 -12.82 25.17 -0.45
N LEU A 75 -13.18 24.00 -0.96
CA LEU A 75 -14.52 23.78 -1.47
C LEU A 75 -15.57 23.81 -0.36
N THR A 76 -15.32 23.20 0.80
CA THR A 76 -16.23 23.30 1.94
C THR A 76 -16.48 24.76 2.32
N TRP A 77 -15.44 25.58 2.32
CA TRP A 77 -15.55 27.03 2.55
C TRP A 77 -16.33 27.76 1.43
N VAL A 78 -16.10 27.41 0.17
CA VAL A 78 -16.84 27.97 -0.97
C VAL A 78 -18.31 27.58 -0.93
N GLY A 79 -18.62 26.32 -0.61
CA GLY A 79 -19.99 25.84 -0.44
C GLY A 79 -20.71 26.55 0.70
N LEU A 80 -20.02 26.78 1.82
CA LEU A 80 -20.56 27.54 2.95
C LEU A 80 -20.83 29.02 2.57
N GLY A 81 -19.90 29.64 1.84
CA GLY A 81 -20.08 31.01 1.32
C GLY A 81 -21.24 31.10 0.34
N PHE A 82 -21.37 30.14 -0.58
CA PHE A 82 -22.48 30.07 -1.53
C PHE A 82 -23.83 29.93 -0.82
N MET A 83 -23.93 29.05 0.18
CA MET A 83 -25.15 28.90 1.00
C MET A 83 -25.50 30.19 1.75
N SER A 84 -24.50 30.91 2.26
CA SER A 84 -24.70 32.19 2.94
C SER A 84 -25.18 33.28 1.98
N VAL A 85 -24.61 33.37 0.77
CA VAL A 85 -25.04 34.30 -0.27
C VAL A 85 -26.46 33.97 -0.74
N GLN A 86 -26.77 32.67 -0.95
CA GLN A 86 -28.11 32.20 -1.29
C GLN A 86 -29.14 32.68 -0.25
N PHE A 87 -28.83 32.54 1.04
CA PHE A 87 -29.70 33.00 2.13
C PHE A 87 -29.80 34.53 2.19
N GLY A 88 -28.70 35.26 2.00
CA GLY A 88 -28.67 36.72 2.03
C GLY A 88 -29.45 37.37 0.89
N ILE A 89 -29.38 36.80 -0.33
CA ILE A 89 -30.18 37.25 -1.49
C ILE A 89 -31.67 37.09 -1.18
N ILE A 90 -32.08 35.91 -0.70
CA ILE A 90 -33.47 35.64 -0.30
C ILE A 90 -33.93 36.62 0.80
N ALA A 91 -33.11 36.83 1.83
CA ALA A 91 -33.43 37.77 2.91
C ALA A 91 -33.57 39.22 2.41
N ARG A 92 -32.70 39.65 1.49
CA ARG A 92 -32.73 41.01 0.92
C ARG A 92 -33.93 41.23 0.01
N LEU A 93 -34.33 40.22 -0.78
CA LEU A 93 -35.55 40.25 -1.62
C LEU A 93 -36.82 40.26 -0.75
N THR A 94 -36.84 39.49 0.35
CA THR A 94 -37.97 39.45 1.30
C THR A 94 -38.26 40.81 1.96
N TRP A 95 -37.26 41.70 2.06
CA TRP A 95 -37.39 42.99 2.76
C TRP A 95 -37.69 44.20 1.87
N TRP A 96 -37.50 44.15 0.55
CA TRP A 96 -37.64 45.35 -0.31
C TRP A 96 -38.71 45.28 -1.38
N GLU A 97 -39.04 44.12 -1.98
CA GLU A 97 -39.78 44.16 -3.26
C GLU A 97 -41.00 43.22 -3.39
N TYR A 98 -41.12 42.09 -2.67
CA TYR A 98 -42.23 41.16 -2.95
C TYR A 98 -42.76 40.44 -1.71
N SER A 99 -44.02 40.73 -1.38
CA SER A 99 -44.87 39.85 -0.56
C SER A 99 -44.82 38.43 -1.13
N TRP A 100 -44.69 37.44 -0.22
CA TRP A 100 -44.66 35.97 -0.28
C TRP A 100 -45.01 35.18 -1.59
N ASP A 101 -45.63 35.79 -2.59
CA ASP A 101 -46.11 35.21 -3.86
C ASP A 101 -45.01 34.96 -4.91
N ILE A 102 -43.93 35.76 -4.92
CA ILE A 102 -42.82 35.59 -5.89
C ILE A 102 -41.70 34.65 -5.42
N MET A 103 -41.76 34.22 -4.16
CA MET A 103 -40.74 33.39 -3.51
C MET A 103 -40.83 31.91 -3.92
N GLU A 104 -42.02 31.45 -4.34
CA GLU A 104 -42.27 30.08 -4.79
C GLU A 104 -41.37 29.69 -5.98
N PRO A 105 -41.41 30.40 -7.13
CA PRO A 105 -40.61 30.00 -8.29
C PRO A 105 -39.10 30.16 -8.06
N VAL A 106 -38.67 31.20 -7.34
CA VAL A 106 -37.25 31.50 -7.12
C VAL A 106 -36.58 30.43 -6.25
N THR A 107 -37.24 30.01 -5.17
CA THR A 107 -36.70 28.98 -4.28
C THR A 107 -36.61 27.63 -4.99
N TYR A 108 -37.57 27.32 -5.87
CA TYR A 108 -37.53 26.10 -6.70
C TYR A 108 -36.31 26.07 -7.61
N PHE A 109 -36.04 27.14 -8.37
CA PHE A 109 -34.87 27.18 -9.26
C PHE A 109 -33.54 27.11 -8.51
N VAL A 110 -33.46 27.79 -7.36
CA VAL A 110 -32.26 27.78 -6.53
C VAL A 110 -32.03 26.39 -5.92
N THR A 111 -33.06 25.76 -5.37
CA THR A 111 -32.95 24.42 -4.77
C THR A 111 -32.57 23.38 -5.83
N TYR A 112 -33.23 23.43 -6.99
CA TYR A 112 -32.93 22.53 -8.11
C TYR A 112 -31.54 22.78 -8.69
N GLY A 113 -31.12 24.05 -8.81
CA GLY A 113 -29.78 24.44 -9.24
C GLY A 113 -28.69 23.97 -8.29
N THR A 114 -28.88 24.14 -6.98
CA THR A 114 -27.95 23.66 -5.94
C THR A 114 -27.88 22.13 -5.94
N ALA A 115 -29.02 21.43 -6.06
CA ALA A 115 -29.04 19.97 -6.18
C ALA A 115 -28.33 19.47 -7.45
N MET A 116 -28.56 20.13 -8.58
CA MET A 116 -27.91 19.78 -9.85
C MET A 116 -26.41 20.08 -9.82
N ALA A 117 -26.00 21.19 -9.21
CA ALA A 117 -24.59 21.53 -9.00
C ALA A 117 -23.91 20.55 -8.05
N ALA A 118 -24.57 20.14 -6.96
CA ALA A 118 -24.07 19.11 -6.05
C ALA A 118 -23.91 17.76 -6.76
N TYR A 119 -24.86 17.39 -7.63
CA TYR A 119 -24.79 16.17 -8.42
C TYR A 119 -23.69 16.23 -9.49
N ALA A 120 -23.59 17.33 -10.25
CA ALA A 120 -22.52 17.55 -11.22
C ALA A 120 -21.14 17.53 -10.54
N TYR A 121 -21.04 18.16 -9.37
CA TYR A 121 -19.85 18.12 -8.53
C TYR A 121 -19.51 16.70 -8.07
N TYR A 122 -20.51 15.91 -7.63
CA TYR A 122 -20.32 14.51 -7.27
C TYR A 122 -19.78 13.70 -8.47
N CYS A 123 -20.35 13.90 -9.67
CA CYS A 123 -19.88 13.25 -10.89
C CYS A 123 -18.45 13.66 -11.29
N ILE A 124 -18.10 14.93 -11.16
CA ILE A 124 -16.78 15.47 -11.54
C ILE A 124 -15.71 15.06 -10.52
N THR A 125 -16.02 15.17 -9.24
CA THR A 125 -15.02 14.99 -8.17
C THR A 125 -14.85 13.53 -7.79
N LYS A 126 -15.85 12.67 -8.09
CA LYS A 126 -15.83 11.24 -7.74
C LYS A 126 -15.37 11.00 -6.31
N GLN A 127 -15.76 11.90 -5.39
CA GLN A 127 -15.37 11.83 -3.99
C GLN A 127 -16.31 10.83 -3.29
N GLU A 128 -15.90 9.56 -3.39
CA GLU A 128 -16.22 8.41 -2.54
C GLU A 128 -17.62 8.36 -1.90
N TYR A 129 -18.52 7.64 -2.57
CA TYR A 129 -19.56 6.86 -1.88
C TYR A 129 -19.74 5.52 -2.60
N VAL A 130 -18.66 4.75 -2.74
CA VAL A 130 -18.73 3.38 -3.27
C VAL A 130 -17.97 2.48 -2.33
N LEU A 131 -18.70 1.47 -1.86
CA LEU A 131 -18.33 0.30 -1.05
C LEU A 131 -16.82 0.02 -1.03
N GLU A 132 -16.30 -0.22 0.18
CA GLU A 132 -14.87 -0.38 0.50
C GLU A 132 -14.09 -1.27 -0.48
N ASP A 133 -14.73 -2.30 -1.02
CA ASP A 133 -14.16 -3.28 -1.95
C ASP A 133 -13.95 -2.73 -3.38
N VAL A 134 -14.77 -1.77 -3.81
CA VAL A 134 -14.67 -1.12 -5.13
C VAL A 134 -13.69 0.06 -5.07
N ARG A 135 -13.57 0.70 -3.90
CA ARG A 135 -12.62 1.76 -3.60
C ARG A 135 -11.19 1.27 -3.84
N ASP A 136 -10.83 0.10 -3.32
CA ASP A 136 -9.47 -0.43 -3.45
C ASP A 136 -9.10 -0.69 -4.91
N ARG A 137 -10.03 -1.23 -5.70
CA ARG A 137 -9.82 -1.50 -7.11
C ARG A 137 -9.67 -0.21 -7.93
N GLN A 138 -10.55 0.75 -7.72
CA GLN A 138 -10.53 2.02 -8.45
C GLN A 138 -9.34 2.89 -8.01
N TYR A 139 -8.99 2.87 -6.72
CA TYR A 139 -7.80 3.47 -6.16
C TYR A 139 -6.55 2.86 -6.77
N LEU A 140 -6.41 1.53 -6.82
CA LEU A 140 -5.29 0.86 -7.48
C LEU A 140 -5.14 1.31 -8.94
N ILE A 141 -6.24 1.32 -9.70
CA ILE A 141 -6.24 1.73 -11.12
C ILE A 141 -5.88 3.21 -11.29
N SER A 142 -6.44 4.07 -10.43
CA SER A 142 -6.21 5.52 -10.47
C SER A 142 -4.80 5.88 -10.01
N MET A 143 -4.27 5.19 -9.00
CA MET A 143 -2.88 5.26 -8.56
C MET A 143 -1.95 4.75 -9.66
N HIS A 144 -2.25 3.62 -10.30
CA HIS A 144 -1.47 3.13 -11.46
C HIS A 144 -1.42 4.17 -12.58
N LYS A 145 -2.55 4.79 -12.92
CA LYS A 145 -2.61 5.86 -13.93
C LYS A 145 -1.87 7.13 -13.51
N ARG A 146 -2.00 7.55 -12.25
CA ARG A 146 -1.36 8.76 -11.72
C ARG A 146 0.15 8.60 -11.56
N ALA A 147 0.62 7.45 -11.11
CA ALA A 147 2.04 7.14 -11.01
C ALA A 147 2.69 7.00 -12.40
N LYS A 148 1.98 6.36 -13.35
CA LYS A 148 2.42 6.32 -14.76
C LYS A 148 2.54 7.72 -15.38
N LYS A 149 1.71 8.68 -14.95
CA LYS A 149 1.80 10.10 -15.37
C LYS A 149 2.94 10.87 -14.69
N GLN A 150 3.34 10.50 -13.49
CA GLN A 150 4.42 11.17 -12.74
C GLN A 150 5.79 10.51 -12.91
N GLY A 151 5.90 9.44 -13.71
CA GLY A 151 7.14 8.69 -13.89
C GLY A 151 7.61 7.99 -12.61
N LEU A 152 6.74 7.88 -11.60
CA LEU A 152 6.98 7.07 -10.42
C LEU A 152 6.72 5.62 -10.82
N ASP A 153 7.79 4.83 -10.96
CA ASP A 153 7.63 3.41 -11.19
C ASP A 153 7.08 2.76 -9.90
N LEU A 154 5.76 2.57 -9.87
CA LEU A 154 5.07 1.87 -8.78
C LEU A 154 5.60 0.45 -8.60
N MET A 155 6.10 -0.20 -9.66
CA MET A 155 6.72 -1.50 -9.50
C MET A 155 7.99 -1.38 -8.67
N THR A 156 8.86 -0.41 -8.98
CA THR A 156 10.06 -0.16 -8.19
C THR A 156 9.73 0.24 -6.75
N TYR A 157 8.70 1.07 -6.53
CA TYR A 157 8.27 1.43 -5.17
C TYR A 157 7.74 0.23 -4.38
N ASN A 158 6.87 -0.59 -4.98
CA ASN A 158 6.34 -1.78 -4.32
C ASN A 158 7.43 -2.82 -4.09
N GLN A 159 8.38 -2.94 -5.01
CA GLN A 159 9.54 -3.81 -4.86
C GLN A 159 10.44 -3.32 -3.71
N LEU A 160 10.74 -2.02 -3.63
CA LEU A 160 11.46 -1.43 -2.50
C LEU A 160 10.72 -1.64 -1.18
N ARG A 161 9.40 -1.46 -1.14
CA ARG A 161 8.58 -1.74 0.05
C ARG A 161 8.68 -3.19 0.49
N ARG A 162 8.63 -4.14 -0.45
CA ARG A 162 8.79 -5.57 -0.16
C ARG A 162 10.20 -5.86 0.37
N GLU A 163 11.23 -5.33 -0.29
CA GLU A 163 12.62 -5.50 0.14
C GLU A 163 12.87 -4.94 1.55
N ILE A 164 12.31 -3.77 1.89
CA ILE A 164 12.37 -3.22 3.26
C ILE A 164 11.68 -4.15 4.25
N ALA A 165 10.46 -4.62 3.94
CA ALA A 165 9.71 -5.52 4.82
C ALA A 165 10.46 -6.85 5.04
N ASP A 166 11.09 -7.39 4.00
CA ASP A 166 11.91 -8.59 4.08
C ASP A 166 13.14 -8.36 4.99
N VAL A 167 13.87 -7.26 4.79
CA VAL A 167 15.03 -6.92 5.62
C VAL A 167 14.64 -6.68 7.07
N GLU A 168 13.53 -5.98 7.33
CA GLU A 168 12.98 -5.79 8.68
C GLU A 168 12.58 -7.11 9.34
N GLN A 169 11.98 -8.01 8.58
CA GLN A 169 11.60 -9.34 9.07
C GLN A 169 12.82 -10.19 9.40
N ASP A 170 13.85 -10.15 8.57
CA ASP A 170 15.12 -10.83 8.84
C ASP A 170 15.79 -10.25 10.08
N LEU A 171 15.83 -8.92 10.23
CA LEU A 171 16.39 -8.23 11.39
C LEU A 171 15.62 -8.58 12.68
N ARG A 172 14.29 -8.65 12.60
CA ARG A 172 13.42 -9.06 13.71
C ARG A 172 13.67 -10.51 14.13
N ARG A 173 13.96 -11.40 13.19
CA ARG A 173 14.32 -12.81 13.46
C ARG A 173 15.70 -12.94 14.10
N LEU A 174 16.69 -12.18 13.63
CA LEU A 174 18.03 -12.17 14.26
C LEU A 174 17.97 -11.72 15.72
N ARG A 175 17.03 -10.83 16.07
CA ARG A 175 16.84 -10.31 17.43
C ARG A 175 16.01 -11.21 18.34
N ASP A 176 15.43 -12.30 17.83
CA ASP A 176 14.57 -13.18 18.62
C ASP A 176 15.41 -14.13 19.50
N PRO A 177 15.37 -14.00 20.85
CA PRO A 177 16.21 -14.78 21.75
C PRO A 177 15.93 -16.29 21.69
N LEU A 178 14.77 -16.71 21.17
CA LEU A 178 14.41 -18.12 20.99
C LEU A 178 14.98 -18.73 19.70
N HIS A 179 15.44 -17.92 18.73
CA HIS A 179 15.87 -18.33 17.39
C HIS A 179 17.33 -17.95 17.06
N LEU A 180 18.12 -17.61 18.08
CA LEU A 180 19.50 -17.08 17.99
C LEU A 180 20.51 -17.93 17.17
N HIS A 181 20.14 -19.13 16.73
CA HIS A 181 21.04 -20.09 16.05
C HIS A 181 20.47 -20.70 14.76
N VAL A 182 19.29 -20.27 14.28
CA VAL A 182 18.71 -20.85 13.06
C VAL A 182 19.20 -20.07 11.83
N PRO A 183 19.89 -20.72 10.86
CA PRO A 183 20.30 -20.05 9.64
C PRO A 183 19.08 -19.58 8.86
N ALA A 184 19.16 -18.37 8.30
CA ALA A 184 18.10 -17.80 7.48
C ALA A 184 17.73 -18.76 6.33
N VAL A 185 16.43 -19.03 6.17
CA VAL A 185 15.94 -19.81 5.03
C VAL A 185 16.28 -19.05 3.75
N PRO A 186 16.96 -19.67 2.76
CA PRO A 186 17.39 -18.97 1.56
C PRO A 186 16.20 -18.45 0.75
N LYS A 187 16.31 -17.19 0.32
CA LYS A 187 15.31 -16.37 -0.39
C LYS A 187 14.64 -17.05 -1.60
N LYS A 188 15.27 -18.05 -2.20
CA LYS A 188 14.78 -18.77 -3.40
C LYS A 188 13.36 -19.33 -3.27
N TYR A 189 12.88 -19.62 -2.06
CA TYR A 189 11.58 -20.27 -1.87
C TYR A 189 10.35 -19.37 -2.11
N TYR A 190 10.48 -18.05 -2.06
CA TYR A 190 9.34 -17.12 -2.21
C TYR A 190 9.16 -16.57 -3.63
N ASP A 191 10.27 -16.32 -4.36
CA ASP A 191 10.21 -15.78 -5.73
C ASP A 191 9.63 -16.79 -6.74
N GLU A 192 9.81 -18.09 -6.51
CA GLU A 192 9.33 -19.16 -7.40
C GLU A 192 7.80 -19.30 -7.36
N PHE A 193 7.17 -18.93 -6.24
CA PHE A 193 5.71 -18.93 -6.08
C PHE A 193 5.03 -17.67 -6.67
N ASP A 194 5.73 -16.52 -6.71
CA ASP A 194 5.22 -15.25 -7.32
C ASP A 194 5.41 -15.21 -8.86
N SER A 195 6.32 -16.03 -9.40
CA SER A 195 6.56 -16.14 -10.85
C SER A 195 5.37 -16.72 -11.62
N ASP A 196 4.65 -17.69 -11.04
CA ASP A 196 3.47 -18.30 -11.66
C ASP A 196 2.34 -17.27 -11.88
N GLY A 197 2.12 -16.36 -10.92
CA GLY A 197 1.16 -15.26 -11.06
C GLY A 197 1.55 -14.23 -12.15
N LYS A 198 2.84 -13.96 -12.32
CA LYS A 198 3.34 -13.09 -13.41
C LYS A 198 3.21 -13.75 -14.78
N GLU A 199 3.46 -15.06 -14.90
CA GLU A 199 3.26 -15.79 -16.16
C GLU A 199 1.79 -15.85 -16.57
N ILE A 200 0.88 -16.09 -15.63
CA ILE A 200 -0.57 -16.13 -15.90
C ILE A 200 -1.07 -14.76 -16.38
N THR A 201 -0.66 -13.67 -15.73
CA THR A 201 -1.06 -12.31 -16.12
C THR A 201 -0.45 -11.85 -17.44
N LEU A 202 0.81 -12.20 -17.72
CA LEU A 202 1.48 -11.92 -19.00
C LEU A 202 0.85 -12.73 -20.15
N SER A 203 0.53 -14.00 -19.91
CA SER A 203 -0.15 -14.90 -20.85
C SER A 203 -1.56 -14.42 -21.20
N ALA A 204 -2.35 -14.00 -20.20
CA ALA A 204 -3.67 -13.43 -20.40
C ALA A 204 -3.61 -12.12 -21.22
N SER A 205 -2.69 -11.21 -20.89
CA SER A 205 -2.47 -9.97 -21.66
C SER A 205 -2.08 -10.25 -23.12
N LYS A 206 -1.28 -11.28 -23.36
CA LYS A 206 -0.83 -11.69 -24.71
C LYS A 206 -1.97 -12.32 -25.52
N LYS A 207 -2.80 -13.16 -24.90
CA LYS A 207 -4.03 -13.71 -25.52
C LYS A 207 -5.01 -12.61 -25.92
N ILE A 208 -5.27 -11.65 -25.03
CA ILE A 208 -6.19 -10.53 -25.29
C ILE A 208 -5.69 -9.69 -26.47
N ARG A 209 -4.39 -9.37 -26.50
CA ARG A 209 -3.78 -8.65 -27.64
C ARG A 209 -3.91 -9.40 -28.97
N ASN A 210 -3.70 -10.71 -28.96
CA ASN A 210 -3.84 -11.52 -30.18
C ASN A 210 -5.28 -11.59 -30.68
N ILE A 211 -6.26 -11.71 -29.78
CA ILE A 211 -7.68 -11.70 -30.14
C ILE A 211 -8.08 -10.33 -30.71
N LEU A 212 -7.62 -9.24 -30.08
CA LEU A 212 -7.89 -7.89 -30.57
C LEU A 212 -7.30 -7.69 -31.97
N ASN A 213 -6.04 -8.07 -32.18
CA ASN A 213 -5.39 -7.97 -33.49
C ASN A 213 -6.06 -8.85 -34.56
N ALA A 214 -6.54 -10.04 -34.19
CA ALA A 214 -7.29 -10.90 -35.11
C ALA A 214 -8.64 -10.30 -35.51
N ALA A 215 -9.34 -9.66 -34.56
CA ALA A 215 -10.58 -8.93 -34.84
C ALA A 215 -10.34 -7.70 -35.72
N THR A 216 -9.28 -6.93 -35.45
CA THR A 216 -8.91 -5.77 -36.27
C THR A 216 -8.50 -6.18 -37.69
N LYS A 217 -7.85 -7.33 -37.86
CA LYS A 217 -7.47 -7.87 -39.17
C LYS A 217 -8.69 -8.37 -39.97
N ARG A 218 -9.75 -8.83 -39.30
CA ARG A 218 -11.03 -9.21 -39.94
C ARG A 218 -11.89 -8.03 -40.36
N LEU A 219 -11.75 -6.88 -39.70
CA LEU A 219 -12.45 -5.63 -40.05
C LEU A 219 -11.82 -4.87 -41.22
N LYS A 220 -10.60 -5.23 -41.62
CA LYS A 220 -9.83 -4.55 -42.66
C LYS A 220 -9.75 -5.35 -43.97
N LYS A 221 -10.59 -6.37 -44.13
CA LYS A 221 -10.71 -7.25 -45.29
C LYS A 221 -12.17 -7.27 -45.74
#